data_AF-A0AAV8WSE1-F1
#
_entry.id   AF-A0AAV8WSE1-F1
#
_cell.length_a   1.000
_cell.length_b   1.000
_cell.length_c   1.000
_cell.angle_alpha   90.00
_cell.angle_beta   90.00
_cell.angle_gamma   90.00
#
_symmetry.space_group_name_H-M   'P 1'
#
loop_
_entity.id
_entity.type
_entity.pdbx_description
1 polymer ?
#
loop_
_entity_poly.entity_id
_entity_poly.type
_entity_poly.pdbx_seq_one_letter_code
_entity_poly.pdbx_strand_id
1 'polypeptide(L)'
;MEWSNEKVMSLIDLYRDRPVLWNCRLKEYKDRNKRHDAFVEIAVSFGGGKEEVERKLKNLICQFSREVKKERDSVKSGTGEEVYKSKWFAYQSMEFLKDRNRARGMTDTQVRFSNLFL
;
A
#
# COMPACT_ATOMS: atom_id res chain seq x y z
N MET A 1 15.70 12.90 3.00
CA MET A 1 14.69 13.34 3.97
C MET A 1 14.63 12.41 5.18
N GLU A 2 14.50 12.96 6.39
CA GLU A 2 14.20 12.20 7.59
C GLU A 2 12.68 11.95 7.73
N TRP A 3 12.30 10.68 7.93
CA TRP A 3 10.92 10.21 8.00
C TRP A 3 10.53 9.85 9.42
N SER A 4 9.95 10.80 10.16
CA SER A 4 9.30 10.54 11.44
C SER A 4 7.99 9.76 11.26
N ASN A 5 7.47 9.17 12.34
CA ASN A 5 6.17 8.48 12.31
C ASN A 5 5.05 9.42 11.85
N GLU A 6 5.05 10.68 12.29
CA GLU A 6 4.07 11.70 11.88
C GLU A 6 4.12 11.98 10.37
N LYS A 7 5.31 12.11 9.79
CA LYS A 7 5.48 12.29 8.33
C LYS A 7 5.03 11.06 7.57
N VAL A 8 5.28 9.86 8.10
CA VAL A 8 4.81 8.61 7.51
C VAL A 8 3.28 8.54 7.52
N MET A 9 2.64 8.91 8.63
CA MET A 9 1.18 8.97 8.73
C MET A 9 0.61 9.97 7.73
N SER A 10 1.16 11.18 7.69
CA SER A 10 0.77 12.22 6.73
C SER A 10 0.93 11.74 5.28
N LEU A 11 1.99 10.99 4.97
CA LEU A 11 2.21 10.44 3.64
C LEU A 11 1.15 9.40 3.27
N ILE A 12 0.76 8.55 4.23
CA ILE A 12 -0.28 7.55 4.04
C ILE A 12 -1.63 8.22 3.81
N ASP A 13 -1.95 9.27 4.57
CA ASP A 13 -3.20 10.02 4.42
C ASP A 13 -3.27 10.73 3.06
N LEU A 14 -2.22 11.45 2.67
CA LEU A 14 -2.16 12.11 1.35
C LEU A 14 -2.23 11.12 0.18
N TYR A 15 -1.69 9.92 0.36
CA TYR A 15 -1.79 8.85 -0.62
C TYR A 15 -3.21 8.25 -0.65
N ARG A 16 -3.84 8.04 0.50
CA ARG A 16 -5.22 7.56 0.63
C ARG A 16 -6.20 8.52 -0.08
N ASP A 17 -6.03 9.82 0.11
CA ASP A 17 -6.86 10.88 -0.47
C ASP A 17 -6.68 11.07 -1.97
N ARG A 18 -5.68 10.39 -2.57
CA ARG A 18 -5.43 10.40 -4.01
C ARG A 18 -5.67 9.02 -4.62
N PRO A 19 -6.95 8.62 -4.84
CA PRO A 19 -7.33 7.38 -5.49
C PRO A 19 -6.61 7.10 -6.82
N VAL A 20 -6.24 8.14 -7.57
CA VAL A 20 -5.45 8.01 -8.82
C VAL A 20 -4.13 7.25 -8.63
N LEU A 21 -3.58 7.24 -7.42
CA LEU A 21 -2.31 6.58 -7.11
C LEU A 21 -2.46 5.10 -6.72
N TRP A 22 -3.64 4.66 -6.26
CA TRP A 22 -3.82 3.33 -5.66
C TRP A 22 -5.04 2.56 -6.13
N ASN A 23 -6.07 3.24 -6.64
CA ASN A 23 -7.32 2.64 -7.05
C ASN A 23 -7.25 2.22 -8.53
N CYS A 24 -6.96 0.93 -8.74
CA CYS A 24 -6.88 0.32 -10.07
C CYS A 24 -8.19 0.35 -10.88
N ARG A 25 -9.33 0.69 -10.26
CA ARG A 25 -10.63 0.80 -10.91
C ARG A 25 -10.82 2.14 -11.62
N LEU A 26 -10.02 3.15 -11.28
CA LEU A 26 -10.09 4.46 -11.95
C LEU A 26 -9.38 4.41 -13.29
N LYS A 27 -9.96 5.07 -14.29
CA LYS A 27 -9.29 5.25 -15.60
C LYS A 27 -8.00 6.04 -15.45
N GLU A 28 -8.02 7.04 -14.58
CA GLU A 28 -6.90 7.93 -14.26
C GLU A 28 -5.72 7.17 -13.64
N TYR A 29 -5.94 6.04 -12.98
CA TYR A 29 -4.85 5.19 -12.48
C TYR A 29 -3.96 4.66 -13.62
N LYS A 30 -4.52 4.51 -14.83
CA LYS A 30 -3.76 4.12 -16.02
C LYS A 30 -3.05 5.30 -16.68
N ASP A 31 -3.44 6.53 -16.32
CA ASP A 31 -2.83 7.75 -16.84
C ASP A 31 -1.54 8.05 -16.07
N ARG A 32 -0.41 7.99 -16.79
CA ARG A 32 0.91 8.22 -16.23
C ARG A 32 1.10 9.67 -15.79
N ASN A 33 0.50 10.63 -16.51
CA ASN A 33 0.63 12.05 -16.21
C ASN A 33 -0.13 12.39 -14.94
N LYS A 34 -1.39 11.95 -14.83
CA LYS A 34 -2.19 12.15 -13.62
C LYS A 34 -1.54 11.57 -12.36
N ARG A 35 -0.91 10.39 -12.49
CA ARG A 35 -0.15 9.79 -11.40
C ARG A 35 1.13 10.56 -11.08
N HIS A 36 1.83 11.05 -12.10
CA HIS A 36 3.01 11.89 -11.92
C HIS A 36 2.64 13.16 -11.14
N ASP A 37 1.61 13.89 -11.59
CA ASP A 37 1.14 15.13 -10.98
C ASP A 37 0.76 14.91 -9.52
N ALA A 38 -0.01 13.86 -9.24
CA ALA A 38 -0.40 13.48 -7.89
C ALA A 38 0.80 13.18 -6.97
N PHE A 39 1.87 12.56 -7.48
CA PHE A 39 3.09 12.36 -6.71
C PHE A 39 3.88 13.64 -6.49
N VAL A 40 3.91 14.54 -7.49
CA VAL A 40 4.55 15.85 -7.37
C VAL A 40 3.86 16.69 -6.31
N GLU A 41 2.53 16.73 -6.28
CA GLU A 41 1.76 17.42 -5.24
C GLU A 41 2.10 16.94 -3.83
N ILE A 42 2.20 15.62 -3.64
CA ILE A 42 2.62 15.04 -2.36
C ILE A 42 4.05 15.50 -2.05
N ALA A 43 4.97 15.44 -3.01
CA ALA A 43 6.37 15.84 -2.81
C ALA A 43 6.52 17.31 -2.41
N VAL A 44 5.73 18.21 -3.01
CA VAL A 44 5.65 19.63 -2.62
C VAL A 44 5.23 19.78 -1.17
N SER A 45 4.27 18.98 -0.71
CA SER A 45 3.77 19.02 0.69
C SER A 45 4.85 18.64 1.71
N PHE A 46 5.85 17.84 1.33
CA PHE A 46 6.98 17.46 2.17
C PHE A 46 8.26 18.28 1.92
N GLY A 47 8.22 19.24 0.99
CA GLY A 47 9.42 19.99 0.58
C GLY A 47 10.53 19.09 0.01
N GLY A 48 10.17 17.96 -0.60
CA GLY A 48 11.11 16.93 -1.05
C GLY A 48 10.98 16.59 -2.53
N GLY A 49 11.85 15.70 -2.99
CA GLY A 49 11.79 15.15 -4.35
C GLY A 49 10.73 14.06 -4.48
N LYS A 50 10.04 14.04 -5.63
CA LYS A 50 9.09 12.99 -6.03
C LYS A 50 9.63 11.58 -5.81
N GLU A 51 10.88 11.35 -6.21
CA GLU A 51 11.54 10.04 -6.12
C GLU A 51 11.70 9.56 -4.68
N GLU A 52 11.97 10.46 -3.74
CA GLU A 52 12.12 10.13 -2.33
C GLU A 52 10.77 9.73 -1.71
N VAL A 53 9.71 10.46 -2.05
CA VAL A 53 8.34 10.14 -1.66
C VAL A 53 7.91 8.79 -2.23
N GLU A 54 8.12 8.56 -3.53
CA GLU A 54 7.80 7.30 -4.20
C GLU A 54 8.55 6.12 -3.58
N ARG A 55 9.85 6.28 -3.33
CA ARG A 55 10.68 5.27 -2.68
C ARG A 55 10.18 4.95 -1.27
N LYS A 56 9.87 5.96 -0.46
CA LYS A 56 9.34 5.75 0.89
C LYS A 56 8.01 5.04 0.85
N LEU A 57 7.09 5.49 -0.01
CA LEU A 57 5.77 4.90 -0.15
C LEU A 57 5.86 3.44 -0.63
N LYS A 58 6.73 3.13 -1.60
CA LYS A 58 6.99 1.76 -2.05
C LYS A 58 7.43 0.87 -0.88
N ASN A 59 8.33 1.35 -0.03
CA ASN A 59 8.78 0.61 1.15
C ASN A 59 7.63 0.34 2.14
N LEU A 60 6.77 1.34 2.38
CA LEU A 60 5.58 1.19 3.23
C LEU A 60 4.61 0.15 2.67
N ILE A 61 4.31 0.21 1.37
CA ILE A 61 3.41 -0.75 0.70
C ILE A 61 3.99 -2.18 0.75
N CYS A 62 5.30 -2.34 0.55
CA CYS A 62 5.97 -3.63 0.68
C CYS A 62 5.87 -4.17 2.12
N GLN A 63 6.08 -3.32 3.13
CA GLN A 63 5.93 -3.72 4.53
C GLN A 63 4.49 -4.11 4.84
N PHE A 64 3.52 -3.29 4.44
CA PHE A 64 2.10 -3.60 4.57
C PHE A 64 1.74 -4.96 3.95
N SER A 65 2.21 -5.23 2.74
CA SER A 65 1.95 -6.50 2.05
C SER A 65 2.49 -7.72 2.81
N ARG A 66 3.65 -7.57 3.48
CA ARG A 66 4.20 -8.62 4.35
C ARG A 66 3.36 -8.82 5.61
N GLU A 67 2.90 -7.74 6.23
CA GLU A 67 2.05 -7.79 7.42
C GLU A 67 0.68 -8.43 7.10
N VAL A 68 0.05 -8.05 5.99
CA VAL A 68 -1.19 -8.69 5.51
C VAL A 68 -0.97 -10.19 5.22
N LYS A 69 0.18 -10.57 4.65
CA LYS A 69 0.50 -11.98 4.41
C LYS A 69 0.60 -12.77 5.72
N LYS A 70 1.30 -12.23 6.73
CA LYS A 70 1.39 -12.87 8.06
C LYS A 70 0.02 -13.03 8.72
N GLU A 71 -0.81 -11.98 8.68
CA GLU A 71 -2.19 -12.04 9.19
C GLU A 71 -2.98 -13.16 8.47
N ARG A 72 -2.95 -13.19 7.13
CA ARG A 72 -3.62 -14.24 6.34
C ARG A 72 -3.12 -15.64 6.64
N ASP A 73 -1.81 -15.83 6.73
CA ASP A 73 -1.20 -17.14 6.96
C ASP A 73 -1.51 -17.65 8.38
N SER A 74 -1.59 -16.76 9.39
CA SER A 74 -2.03 -17.13 10.74
C SER A 74 -3.46 -17.66 10.80
N VAL A 75 -4.37 -17.09 10.01
CA VAL A 75 -5.77 -17.56 9.92
C VAL A 75 -5.86 -18.94 9.26
N LYS A 76 -5.00 -19.21 8.26
CA LYS A 76 -5.04 -20.46 7.49
C LYS A 76 -4.50 -21.68 8.24
N SER A 77 -3.58 -21.48 9.18
CA SER A 77 -2.93 -22.60 9.88
C SER A 77 -3.85 -23.35 10.85
N GLY A 78 -5.01 -22.79 11.24
CA GLY A 78 -6.09 -23.50 11.94
C GLY A 78 -5.73 -24.12 13.31
N THR A 79 -4.50 -23.94 13.78
CA THR A 79 -3.93 -24.58 14.96
C THR A 79 -4.18 -23.78 16.24
N GLY A 80 -5.42 -23.34 16.51
CA GLY A 80 -5.80 -22.74 17.82
C GLY A 80 -4.98 -21.54 18.33
N GLU A 81 -3.99 -21.06 17.56
CA GLU A 81 -3.12 -19.94 17.89
C GLU A 81 -3.85 -18.62 17.61
N GLU A 82 -3.61 -17.64 18.49
CA GLU A 82 -4.13 -16.29 18.38
C GLU A 82 -3.86 -15.72 16.98
N VAL A 83 -4.91 -15.23 16.29
CA VAL A 83 -4.78 -14.61 14.97
C VAL A 83 -3.75 -13.47 15.04
N TYR A 84 -2.73 -13.51 14.19
CA TYR A 84 -1.68 -12.50 14.17
C TYR A 84 -2.27 -11.13 13.84
N LYS A 85 -2.22 -10.20 14.81
CA LYS A 85 -2.52 -8.79 14.60
C LYS A 85 -1.23 -8.01 14.48
N SER A 86 -1.04 -7.31 13.35
CA SER A 86 0.14 -6.48 13.16
C SER A 86 0.19 -5.37 14.21
N LYS A 87 1.31 -5.26 14.91
CA LYS A 87 1.61 -4.16 15.86
C LYS A 87 2.21 -2.93 15.17
N TRP A 88 2.31 -2.94 13.84
CA TRP A 88 2.93 -1.86 13.10
C TRP A 88 2.02 -0.62 13.09
N PHE A 89 2.57 0.53 13.54
CA PHE A 89 1.80 1.76 13.75
C PHE A 89 1.02 2.24 12.52
N ALA A 90 1.56 2.00 11.31
CA ALA A 90 0.94 2.41 10.05
C ALA A 90 -0.01 1.36 9.47
N TYR A 91 -0.15 0.20 10.10
CA TYR A 91 -0.94 -0.92 9.56
C TYR A 91 -2.40 -0.54 9.34
N GLN A 92 -3.04 0.01 10.37
CA GLN A 92 -4.45 0.41 10.34
C GLN A 92 -4.71 1.49 9.27
N SER A 93 -3.83 2.48 9.17
CA SER A 93 -3.97 3.56 8.17
C SER A 93 -3.82 3.07 6.73
N MET A 94 -3.17 1.92 6.49
CA MET A 94 -2.98 1.35 5.16
C MET A 94 -4.02 0.28 4.79
N GLU A 95 -5.00 0.00 5.66
CA GLU A 95 -6.00 -1.07 5.41
C GLU A 95 -6.86 -0.84 4.17
N PHE A 96 -7.04 0.41 3.72
CA PHE A 96 -7.74 0.72 2.46
C PHE A 96 -7.09 0.04 1.24
N LEU A 97 -5.82 -0.36 1.34
CA LEU A 97 -5.12 -1.11 0.29
C LEU A 97 -5.48 -2.61 0.26
N LYS A 98 -6.12 -3.17 1.29
CA LYS A 98 -6.61 -4.57 1.27
C LYS A 98 -7.60 -4.76 0.12
N ASP A 99 -8.42 -3.75 -0.18
CA ASP A 99 -9.41 -3.79 -1.25
C ASP A 99 -8.83 -3.57 -2.67
N ARG A 100 -7.58 -3.09 -2.76
CA ARG A 100 -6.89 -2.83 -4.04
C ARG A 100 -6.80 -4.08 -4.93
N ASN A 101 -6.64 -5.25 -4.30
CA ASN A 101 -6.41 -6.52 -4.99
C ASN A 101 -7.65 -7.43 -5.03
N ARG A 102 -8.83 -6.97 -4.59
CA ARG A 102 -10.08 -7.71 -4.86
C ARG A 102 -10.35 -7.62 -6.37
N ALA A 103 -9.87 -8.63 -7.08
CA ALA A 103 -10.22 -8.88 -8.47
C ALA A 103 -11.74 -8.81 -8.62
N ARG A 104 -12.21 -8.12 -9.66
CA ARG A 104 -13.62 -8.21 -10.09
C ARG A 104 -13.88 -9.69 -10.40
N GLY A 105 -14.50 -10.40 -9.46
CA GLY A 105 -14.94 -11.79 -9.60
C GLY A 105 -13.84 -12.77 -10.01
N MET A 106 -13.17 -13.41 -9.05
CA MET A 106 -12.85 -14.82 -9.22
C MET A 106 -12.69 -15.48 -7.85
N THR A 107 -13.40 -16.58 -7.68
CA THR A 107 -13.40 -17.50 -6.55
C THR A 107 -11.99 -17.98 -6.19
N ASP A 108 -11.83 -18.33 -4.91
CA ASP A 108 -10.63 -18.88 -4.31
C ASP A 108 -9.94 -19.91 -5.24
N THR A 109 -8.77 -19.56 -5.76
CA THR A 109 -7.83 -20.54 -6.31
C THR A 109 -6.42 -20.02 -6.05
N GLN A 110 -5.88 -20.47 -4.93
CA GLN A 110 -4.50 -20.91 -4.72
C GLN A 110 -3.40 -20.25 -5.60
N VAL A 111 -2.65 -19.36 -4.93
CA VAL A 111 -1.19 -19.17 -5.03
C VAL A 111 -0.58 -19.12 -6.44
N ARG A 112 -0.33 -17.91 -6.96
CA ARG A 112 0.89 -17.58 -7.74
C ARG A 112 1.27 -16.11 -7.53
N PHE A 113 2.13 -15.84 -6.54
CA PHE A 113 3.00 -14.66 -6.59
C PHE A 113 4.36 -15.12 -7.11
N SER A 114 4.46 -15.18 -8.44
CA SER A 114 5.76 -15.20 -9.11
C SER A 114 6.12 -13.76 -9.40
N ASN A 115 7.26 -13.33 -8.86
CA ASN A 115 7.94 -12.09 -9.20
C ASN A 115 7.94 -11.87 -10.71
N LEU A 116 7.65 -10.63 -11.16
CA LEU A 116 8.28 -10.07 -12.34
C LEU A 116 8.16 -8.53 -12.32
N PHE A 117 9.10 -7.90 -11.62
CA PHE A 117 9.79 -6.74 -12.20
C PHE A 117 10.89 -7.36 -13.05
N LEU A 118 10.88 -7.02 -14.34
CA LEU A 118 11.77 -7.44 -15.45
C LEU A 118 11.60 -8.90 -15.90
#